data_AF-A0A945L7P2-F1
#
_entry.id   AF-A0A945L7P2-F1
#
_cell.length_a   1.000
_cell.length_b   1.000
_cell.length_c   1.000
_cell.angle_alpha   90.00
_cell.angle_beta   90.00
_cell.angle_gamma   90.00
#
_symmetry.space_group_name_H-M   'P 1'
#
loop_
_entity.id
_entity.type
_entity.pdbx_description
1 polymer ?
#
loop_
_entity_poly.entity_id
_entity_poly.type
_entity_poly.pdbx_seq_one_letter_code
_entity_poly.pdbx_strand_id
1 'polypeptide(L)' 'MATPSENNFENYKRAEVKALELMREMKSVSAKKTDIELALLVAIFELHKTELGPAHITKIIHGHLEELNRFYSKG' A
#
# COMPACT_ATOMS: atom_id res chain seq x y z
N MET A 1 -31.10 0.97 0.35
CA MET A 1 -30.01 1.25 -0.61
C MET A 1 -28.85 1.77 0.21
N ALA A 2 -27.68 1.15 0.11
CA ALA A 2 -26.48 1.66 0.77
C ALA A 2 -26.13 3.02 0.16
N THR A 3 -25.82 3.98 1.02
CA THR A 3 -25.32 5.31 0.63
C THR A 3 -23.99 5.17 -0.12
N PRO A 4 -23.62 6.13 -0.98
CA PRO A 4 -22.32 6.13 -1.64
C PRO A 4 -21.14 5.97 -0.66
N SER A 5 -21.28 6.51 0.54
CA SER A 5 -20.29 6.40 1.62
C SER A 5 -20.16 4.97 2.17
N GLU A 6 -21.27 4.25 2.32
CA GLU A 6 -21.27 2.84 2.74
C GLU A 6 -20.66 1.93 1.67
N ASN A 7 -20.96 2.17 0.39
CA ASN A 7 -20.34 1.42 -0.71
C ASN A 7 -18.84 1.66 -0.82
N ASN A 8 -18.38 2.90 -0.60
CA ASN A 8 -16.96 3.23 -0.59
C ASN A 8 -16.22 2.58 0.57
N PHE A 9 -16.83 2.52 1.75
CA PHE A 9 -16.27 1.83 2.91
C PHE A 9 -16.15 0.32 2.67
N GLU A 10 -17.18 -0.30 2.08
CA GLU A 10 -17.14 -1.72 1.71
C GLU A 10 -16.05 -2.01 0.66
N ASN A 11 -15.88 -1.14 -0.34
CA ASN A 11 -14.82 -1.26 -1.32
C ASN A 11 -13.43 -1.11 -0.69
N TYR A 12 -13.27 -0.17 0.25
CA TYR A 12 -12.06 -0.02 1.04
C TYR A 12 -11.75 -1.29 1.85
N LYS A 13 -12.74 -1.86 2.55
CA LYS A 13 -12.56 -3.09 3.33
C LYS A 13 -12.15 -4.27 2.45
N ARG A 14 -12.69 -4.39 1.23
CA ARG A 14 -12.26 -5.42 0.26
C ARG A 14 -10.83 -5.20 -0.22
N ALA A 15 -10.44 -3.96 -0.49
CA ALA A 15 -9.07 -3.63 -0.87
C ALA A 15 -8.07 -3.94 0.26
N GLU A 16 -8.43 -3.61 1.51
CA GLU A 16 -7.64 -3.91 2.71
C GLU A 16 -7.44 -5.42 2.90
N VAL A 17 -8.49 -6.22 2.78
CA VAL A 17 -8.40 -7.69 2.87
C VAL A 17 -7.45 -8.24 1.80
N LYS A 18 -7.60 -7.78 0.57
CA LYS A 18 -6.74 -8.23 -0.54
C LYS A 18 -5.28 -7.83 -0.38
N ALA A 19 -5.02 -6.63 0.16
CA ALA A 19 -3.67 -6.20 0.49
C ALA A 19 -3.04 -7.07 1.59
N LEU A 20 -3.82 -7.46 2.61
CA LEU A 20 -3.37 -8.36 3.68
C LEU A 20 -3.10 -9.78 3.18
N GLU A 21 -3.91 -10.28 2.25
CA GLU A 21 -3.69 -11.58 1.59
C GLU A 21 -2.39 -11.58 0.78
N LEU A 22 -2.19 -10.58 -0.08
CA LEU A 22 -0.96 -10.41 -0.84
C LEU A 22 0.27 -10.31 0.07
N MET A 23 0.17 -9.56 1.17
CA MET A 23 1.26 -9.46 2.15
C MET A 23 1.60 -10.82 2.80
N ARG A 24 0.60 -11.66 3.07
CA ARG A 24 0.79 -13.02 3.61
C ARG A 24 1.41 -13.95 2.59
N GLU A 25 0.95 -13.91 1.33
CA GLU A 25 1.53 -14.67 0.22
C GLU A 25 2.98 -14.26 -0.04
N MET A 26 3.28 -12.97 0.02
CA MET A 26 4.66 -12.52 -0.15
C MET A 26 5.57 -12.96 0.98
N LYS A 27 5.09 -12.95 2.23
CA LYS A 27 5.81 -13.51 3.39
C LYS A 27 6.12 -15.00 3.23
N SER A 28 5.28 -15.75 2.53
CA SER A 28 5.50 -17.19 2.30
C SER A 28 6.51 -17.46 1.19
N VAL A 29 6.66 -16.55 0.23
CA VAL A 29 7.65 -16.63 -0.87
C VAL A 29 9.01 -16.05 -0.46
N SER A 30 9.03 -14.98 0.34
CA SER A 30 10.23 -14.38 0.89
C SER A 30 9.95 -13.73 2.24
N ALA A 31 10.68 -14.15 3.27
CA ALA A 31 10.62 -13.53 4.60
C ALA A 31 11.39 -12.19 4.66
N LYS A 32 12.02 -11.76 3.54
CA LYS A 32 12.78 -10.51 3.51
C LYS A 32 11.79 -9.35 3.56
N LYS A 33 11.85 -8.58 4.65
CA LYS A 33 11.01 -7.41 4.88
C LYS A 33 10.98 -6.44 3.68
N THR A 34 12.10 -6.31 2.98
CA THR A 34 12.25 -5.47 1.78
C THR A 34 11.28 -5.85 0.66
N ASP A 35 10.98 -7.14 0.45
CA ASP A 35 10.06 -7.56 -0.61
C ASP A 35 8.63 -7.11 -0.28
N ILE A 36 8.21 -7.28 0.98
CA ILE A 36 6.90 -6.87 1.51
C ILE A 36 6.70 -5.35 1.39
N GLU A 37 7.73 -4.60 1.73
CA GLU A 37 7.72 -3.13 1.65
C GLU A 37 7.62 -2.64 0.20
N LEU A 38 8.30 -3.32 -0.73
CA LEU A 38 8.20 -2.99 -2.16
C LEU A 38 6.78 -3.18 -2.70
N ALA A 39 6.09 -4.27 -2.34
CA ALA A 39 4.71 -4.44 -2.80
C ALA A 39 3.73 -3.48 -2.15
N LEU A 40 3.98 -3.05 -0.91
CA LEU A 40 3.19 -1.98 -0.29
C LEU A 40 3.30 -0.68 -1.10
N LEU A 41 4.50 -0.32 -1.55
CA LEU A 41 4.70 0.85 -2.43
C LEU A 41 3.97 0.70 -3.77
N VAL A 42 4.01 -0.50 -4.37
CA VAL A 42 3.28 -0.78 -5.62
C VAL A 42 1.76 -0.72 -5.43
N ALA A 43 1.24 -1.27 -4.33
CA ALA A 43 -0.18 -1.23 -4.01
C ALA A 43 -0.68 0.21 -3.83
N ILE A 44 0.11 1.07 -3.19
CA ILE A 44 -0.21 2.50 -3.03
C ILE A 44 -0.28 3.20 -4.39
N PHE A 45 0.67 2.92 -5.28
CA PHE A 45 0.64 3.45 -6.64
C PHE A 45 -0.64 3.02 -7.37
N GLU A 46 -0.92 1.72 -7.37
CA GLU A 46 -2.09 1.14 -8.07
C GLU A 46 -3.42 1.68 -7.52
N LEU A 47 -3.52 1.90 -6.21
CA LEU A 47 -4.73 2.44 -5.57
C LEU A 47 -5.02 3.88 -5.99
N HIS A 48 -3.99 4.70 -6.21
CA HIS A 48 -4.16 6.14 -6.41
C HIS A 48 -3.95 6.62 -7.84
N LYS A 49 -3.40 5.80 -8.75
CA LYS A 49 -3.00 6.21 -10.12
C LYS A 49 -4.12 6.76 -10.99
N THR A 50 -5.38 6.45 -10.69
CA THR A 50 -6.56 6.95 -11.43
C THR A 50 -7.21 8.17 -10.79
N GLU A 51 -6.93 8.45 -9.52
CA GLU A 51 -7.62 9.47 -8.72
C GLU A 51 -6.73 10.67 -8.40
N LEU A 52 -5.42 10.44 -8.24
CA LEU A 52 -4.46 11.47 -7.86
C LEU A 52 -3.52 11.81 -9.01
N GLY A 53 -3.13 13.09 -9.08
CA GLY A 53 -2.10 13.53 -10.00
C GLY A 53 -0.75 12.87 -9.71
N PRO A 54 0.10 12.63 -10.73
CA PRO A 54 1.39 11.93 -10.56
C PRO A 54 2.27 12.51 -9.45
N ALA A 55 2.36 13.84 -9.35
CA ALA A 55 3.14 14.51 -8.33
C ALA A 55 2.69 14.19 -6.89
N HIS A 56 1.39 13.97 -6.70
CA HIS A 56 0.83 13.64 -5.39
C HIS A 56 1.17 12.20 -5.00
N ILE A 57 1.06 11.27 -5.95
CA ILE A 57 1.42 9.85 -5.76
C ILE A 57 2.91 9.71 -5.47
N THR A 58 3.76 10.43 -6.21
CA THR A 58 5.21 10.49 -5.95
C THR A 58 5.50 10.92 -4.52
N LYS A 59 4.79 11.94 -4.01
CA LYS A 59 4.98 12.42 -2.63
C LYS A 59 4.63 11.37 -1.58
N ILE A 60 3.56 10.60 -1.80
CA ILE A 60 3.15 9.50 -0.90
C ILE A 60 4.22 8.39 -0.89
N ILE A 61 4.63 7.92 -2.08
CA ILE A 61 5.68 6.89 -2.22
C ILE A 61 6.99 7.36 -1.57
N HIS A 62 7.38 8.61 -1.81
CA HIS A 62 8.62 9.17 -1.25
C HIS A 62 8.57 9.24 0.28
N GLY A 63 7.43 9.61 0.87
CA GLY A 63 7.25 9.60 2.32
C GLY A 63 7.47 8.21 2.93
N HIS A 64 6.93 7.16 2.32
CA HIS A 64 7.17 5.79 2.78
C HIS A 64 8.63 5.35 2.62
N LEU A 65 9.29 5.70 1.52
CA LEU A 65 10.71 5.42 1.34
C LEU A 65 11.58 6.10 2.42
N GLU A 66 11.26 7.35 2.80
CA GLU A 66 11.95 8.03 3.90
C GLU A 66 11.74 7.33 5.25
N GLU A 67 10.53 6.84 5.54
CA GLU A 67 10.24 6.08 6.75
C GLU A 67 11.02 4.76 6.79
N LEU A 68 11.06 4.03 5.69
CA LEU A 68 11.88 2.81 5.55
C LEU A 68 13.35 3.13 5.78
N ASN A 69 13.87 4.17 5.15
CA ASN A 69 15.26 4.57 5.30
C ASN A 69 15.59 4.91 6.77
N ARG A 70 14.71 5.64 7.47
CA ARG A 70 14.87 5.92 8.91
C ARG A 70 14.84 4.66 9.78
N PHE A 71 14.04 3.67 9.41
CA PHE A 71 13.94 2.40 10.14
C PHE A 71 15.22 1.55 9.97
N TYR A 72 15.70 1.39 8.73
CA TYR A 72 16.89 0.58 8.45
C TYR A 72 18.21 1.27 8.78
N SER A 73 18.28 2.61 8.73
CA SER A 73 19.49 3.35 9.12
C SER A 73 19.77 3.33 10.64
N LYS A 74 18.85 2.80 11.44
CA LYS A 74 19.00 2.64 12.89
C LYS A 74 19.45 1.24 13.32
N GLY A 75 19.63 0.32 12.38
CA GLY A 75 20.19 -1.02 12.60
C GLY A 75 21.63 -1.09 12.13
#